data_AF-A0A7Y6PJ17-F1
#
_entry.id   AF-A0A7Y6PJ17-F1
#
_cell.length_a   1.000
_cell.length_b   1.000
_cell.length_c   1.000
_cell.angle_alpha   90.00
_cell.angle_beta   90.00
_cell.angle_gamma   90.00
#
_symmetry.space_group_name_H-M   'P 1'
#
loop_
_entity.id
_entity.type
_entity.pdbx_description
1 polymer ?
#
loop_
_entity_poly.entity_id
_entity_poly.type
_entity_poly.pdbx_seq_one_letter_code
_entity_poly.pdbx_strand_id
1 'polypeptide(L)' 'DIPALKLEVKVSDEEMQARKERWQPREPKVTTGYLARYASMVTSGNRGAILEVPKIQK' A
#
# COMPACT_ATOMS: atom_id res chain seq x y z
N ASP A 1 10.32 12.35 -14.01
CA ASP A 1 10.21 12.99 -15.32
C ASP A 1 8.78 13.47 -15.52
N ILE A 2 8.56 14.79 -15.52
CA ILE A 2 7.21 15.37 -15.59
C ILE A 2 6.62 15.26 -17.01
N PRO A 3 7.34 15.63 -18.09
CA PRO A 3 6.86 15.39 -19.46
C PRO A 3 6.51 13.94 -19.76
N ALA A 4 7.30 12.97 -19.27
CA ALA A 4 7.04 11.55 -19.50
C ALA A 4 6.07 10.92 -18.49
N LEU A 5 5.53 11.70 -17.53
CA LEU A 5 4.65 11.22 -16.45
C LEU A 5 5.23 10.03 -15.67
N LYS A 6 6.55 10.04 -15.46
CA LYS A 6 7.30 8.89 -14.95
C LYS A 6 7.99 9.19 -13.62
N LEU A 7 7.81 8.31 -12.65
CA LEU A 7 8.52 8.35 -11.38
C LEU A 7 9.33 7.07 -11.21
N GLU A 8 10.66 7.18 -11.17
CA GLU A 8 11.57 6.06 -11.02
C GLU A 8 12.50 6.26 -9.83
N VAL A 9 12.86 5.16 -9.19
CA VAL A 9 13.87 5.13 -8.13
C VAL A 9 15.20 4.74 -8.78
N LYS A 10 16.28 5.45 -8.42
CA LYS A 10 17.64 5.21 -8.96
C LYS A 10 18.32 4.02 -8.27
N VAL A 11 17.74 2.84 -8.37
CA VAL A 11 18.31 1.56 -7.90
C VAL A 11 18.15 0.51 -9.00
N SER A 12 19.00 -0.51 -9.02
CA SER A 12 18.85 -1.59 -9.99
C SER A 12 17.64 -2.47 -9.67
N ASP A 13 17.16 -3.21 -10.67
CA ASP A 13 16.03 -4.12 -10.48
C ASP A 13 16.38 -5.24 -9.50
N GLU A 14 17.61 -5.76 -9.54
CA GLU A 14 18.09 -6.81 -8.64
C GLU A 14 18.08 -6.33 -7.18
N GLU A 15 18.55 -5.11 -6.93
CA GLU A 15 18.51 -4.51 -5.59
C GLU A 15 17.07 -4.29 -5.12
N MET A 16 16.19 -3.81 -6.00
CA MET A 16 14.79 -3.60 -5.66
C MET A 16 14.08 -4.93 -5.32
N GLN A 17 14.36 -6.01 -6.05
CA GLN A 17 13.82 -7.34 -5.74
C GLN A 17 14.34 -7.85 -4.40
N ALA A 18 15.65 -7.79 -4.14
CA ALA A 18 16.23 -8.20 -2.87
C ALA A 18 15.65 -7.43 -1.66
N ARG A 19 15.34 -6.13 -1.84
CA ARG A 19 14.67 -5.31 -0.81
C ARG A 19 13.20 -5.72 -0.61
N LYS A 20 12.47 -6.04 -1.68
CA LYS A 20 11.08 -6.52 -1.62
C LYS A 20 10.97 -7.86 -0.90
N GLU A 21 11.89 -8.78 -1.16
CA GLU A 21 11.94 -10.09 -0.49
C GLU A 21 12.10 -9.98 1.03
N ARG A 22 12.83 -8.96 1.48
CA ARG A 22 13.08 -8.70 2.92
C ARG A 22 12.05 -7.78 3.56
N TRP A 23 11.15 -7.20 2.77
CA TRP A 23 10.21 -6.22 3.27
C TRP A 23 9.12 -6.90 4.12
N GLN A 24 8.85 -6.32 5.28
CA GLN A 24 7.75 -6.73 6.16
C GLN A 24 6.83 -5.53 6.40
N PRO A 25 5.50 -5.72 6.32
CA PRO A 25 4.54 -4.67 6.67
C PRO A 25 4.77 -4.17 8.09
N ARG A 26 4.74 -2.84 8.28
CA ARG A 26 4.81 -2.23 9.61
C ARG A 26 3.45 -2.33 10.28
N GLU A 27 3.45 -2.51 11.60
CA GLU A 27 2.20 -2.47 12.37
C GLU A 27 1.53 -1.09 12.28
N PRO A 28 0.19 -1.02 12.09
CA PRO A 28 -0.54 0.23 12.11
C PRO A 28 -0.38 0.98 13.44
N LYS A 29 -0.18 2.29 13.39
CA LYS A 29 -0.09 3.14 14.60
C LYS A 29 -1.37 3.16 15.44
N VAL A 30 -2.52 2.91 14.80
CA VAL A 30 -3.83 2.87 15.44
C VAL A 30 -4.51 1.58 15.04
N THR A 31 -4.76 0.73 16.02
CA THR A 31 -5.35 -0.62 15.85
C THR A 31 -6.78 -0.71 16.37
N THR A 32 -7.32 0.39 16.91
CA THR A 32 -8.67 0.45 17.49
C THR A 32 -9.52 1.58 16.91
N GLY A 33 -10.82 1.53 17.20
CA GLY A 33 -11.78 2.59 16.86
C GLY A 33 -12.02 2.77 15.35
N TYR A 34 -12.43 3.98 14.98
CA TYR A 34 -12.82 4.30 13.60
C TYR A 34 -11.66 4.21 12.60
N LEU A 35 -10.43 4.53 13.01
CA LEU A 35 -9.27 4.46 12.12
C LEU A 35 -8.88 3.02 11.80
N ALA A 36 -9.02 2.09 12.75
CA ALA A 36 -8.83 0.68 12.49
C ALA A 36 -9.87 0.15 11.50
N ARG A 37 -11.15 0.56 11.66
CA ARG A 37 -12.22 0.22 10.71
C ARG A 37 -11.99 0.81 9.33
N TYR A 38 -11.53 2.05 9.25
CA TYR A 38 -11.20 2.69 7.98
C TYR A 38 -10.05 1.96 7.28
N ALA A 39 -8.97 1.68 8.01
CA ALA A 39 -7.79 1.00 7.47
C ALA A 39 -8.11 -0.40 6.91
N SER A 40 -9.10 -1.11 7.47
CA SER A 40 -9.52 -2.42 6.95
C SER A 40 -10.42 -2.37 5.72
N MET A 41 -10.98 -1.19 5.38
CA MET A 41 -11.98 -1.04 4.31
C MET A 41 -11.50 -0.16 3.14
N VAL A 42 -10.55 0.74 3.38
CA VAL A 42 -10.12 1.72 2.38
C VAL A 42 -9.35 1.07 1.24
N THR A 43 -9.68 1.46 0.01
CA THR A 43 -8.95 1.07 -1.20
C THR A 43 -7.75 1.97 -1.46
N SER A 44 -6.89 1.61 -2.42
CA SER A 44 -5.71 2.41 -2.77
C SER A 44 -6.08 3.79 -3.34
N GLY A 45 -5.19 4.77 -3.20
CA GLY A 45 -5.43 6.14 -3.68
C GLY A 45 -5.66 6.23 -5.19
N ASN A 46 -5.03 5.36 -6.00
CA ASN A 46 -5.30 5.28 -7.45
C ASN A 46 -6.71 4.74 -7.77
N ARG A 47 -7.38 4.10 -6.81
CA ARG A 47 -8.79 3.67 -6.88
C ARG A 47 -9.74 4.68 -6.23
N GLY A 48 -9.25 5.84 -5.82
CA GLY A 48 -10.05 6.91 -5.21
C GLY A 48 -10.27 6.78 -3.70
N ALA A 49 -9.58 5.85 -3.02
CA ALA A 49 -9.69 5.65 -1.56
C ALA A 49 -11.13 5.42 -1.05
N ILE A 50 -11.97 4.79 -1.87
CA ILE A 50 -13.34 4.40 -1.48
C ILE A 50 -13.32 3.25 -0.48
N LEU A 51 -14.42 3.06 0.26
CA LEU A 51 -14.57 1.97 1.22
C LEU A 51 -15.21 0.75 0.55
N GLU A 52 -14.59 -0.41 0.69
CA GLU A 52 -15.13 -1.71 0.28
C GLU A 52 -15.33 -2.60 1.51
N VAL A 53 -16.45 -3.33 1.56
CA VAL A 53 -16.67 -4.32 2.63
C VAL A 53 -15.70 -5.48 2.41
N PRO A 54 -14.88 -5.85 3.39
CA PRO A 54 -13.97 -6.98 3.25
C PRO A 54 -14.75 -8.23 2.88
N LYS A 55 -14.35 -8.91 1.80
CA LYS A 55 -14.95 -10.20 1.43
C LYS A 55 -14.66 -11.17 2.56
N ILE A 56 -15.70 -11.78 3.14
CA ILE A 56 -15.53 -12.88 4.08
C ILE A 56 -14.85 -14.00 3.31
N GLN A 57 -13.57 -14.27 3.60
CA GLN A 57 -12.92 -15.48 3.14
C GLN A 57 -13.62 -16.65 3.82
N LYS A 58 -14.32 -17.46 3.02
CA LYS A 58 -14.78 -18.79 3.43
C LYS A 58 -13.59 -19.71 3.65
#